data_AF-A0A2D2DJA9-F1
#
_entry.id   AF-A0A2D2DJA9-F1
#
_cell.length_a   1.000
_cell.length_b   1.000
_cell.length_c   1.000
_cell.angle_alpha   90.00
_cell.angle_beta   90.00
_cell.angle_gamma   90.00
#
_symmetry.space_group_name_H-M   'P 1'
#
loop_
_entity.id
_entity.type
_entity.pdbx_description
1 polymer ?
#
loop_
_entity_poly.entity_id
_entity_poly.type
_entity_poly.pdbx_seq_one_letter_code
_entity_poly.pdbx_strand_id
1 'polypeptide(L)'
;MKTSPPSRAADQFVVRLPVGMRDRIAEEAKANNRSMNAEIVFRLAQSLEPANVGNTPDAQATAIAEKLAAPVNRQTLESLVETLLKLGGR
;
A
#
# COMPACT_ATOMS: atom_id res chain seq x y z
N MET A 1 -6.28 -13.79 -30.76
CA MET A 1 -6.79 -14.04 -29.39
C MET A 1 -7.37 -12.74 -28.86
N LYS A 2 -8.65 -12.71 -28.43
CA LYS A 2 -9.22 -11.51 -27.78
C LYS A 2 -8.77 -11.52 -26.31
N THR A 3 -7.97 -10.55 -25.89
CA THR A 3 -7.65 -10.34 -24.49
C THR A 3 -8.87 -9.68 -23.83
N SER A 4 -9.45 -10.35 -22.83
CA SER A 4 -10.54 -9.76 -22.05
C SER A 4 -9.98 -8.63 -21.20
N PRO A 5 -10.68 -7.48 -21.09
CA PRO A 5 -10.27 -6.40 -20.22
C PRO A 5 -10.29 -6.87 -18.76
N PRO A 6 -9.42 -6.30 -17.90
CA PRO A 6 -9.24 -6.75 -16.52
C PRO A 6 -10.53 -6.75 -15.69
N SER A 7 -11.50 -5.90 -16.03
CA SER A 7 -12.83 -5.89 -15.39
C SER A 7 -13.62 -7.19 -15.58
N ARG A 8 -13.37 -7.96 -16.64
CA ARG A 8 -14.02 -9.26 -16.88
C ARG A 8 -13.36 -10.42 -16.12
N ALA A 9 -12.16 -10.21 -15.59
CA ALA A 9 -11.45 -11.19 -14.78
C ALA A 9 -11.67 -10.99 -13.27
N ALA A 10 -12.33 -9.90 -12.87
CA ALA A 10 -12.59 -9.59 -11.47
C ALA A 10 -13.73 -10.47 -10.90
N ASP A 11 -13.58 -10.84 -9.62
CA ASP A 11 -14.61 -11.55 -8.87
C ASP A 11 -15.87 -10.69 -8.72
N GLN A 12 -17.03 -11.33 -8.82
CA GLN A 12 -18.34 -10.67 -8.75
C GLN A 12 -19.12 -11.20 -7.56
N PHE A 13 -19.73 -10.29 -6.82
CA PHE A 13 -20.58 -10.63 -5.68
C PHE A 13 -21.88 -9.82 -5.73
N VAL A 14 -23.02 -10.52 -5.56
CA VAL A 14 -24.35 -9.89 -5.57
C VAL A 14 -24.72 -9.45 -4.16
N VAL A 15 -24.78 -8.14 -3.94
CA VAL A 15 -25.18 -7.55 -2.65
C VAL A 15 -26.68 -7.28 -2.61
N ARG A 16 -27.36 -7.72 -1.54
CA ARG A 16 -28.74 -7.34 -1.23
C ARG A 16 -28.73 -6.10 -0.34
N LEU A 17 -29.21 -4.99 -0.87
CA LEU A 17 -29.25 -3.71 -0.18
C LEU A 17 -30.63 -3.47 0.45
N PRO A 18 -30.70 -2.91 1.68
CA PRO A 18 -31.93 -2.38 2.25
C PRO A 18 -32.54 -1.27 1.37
N VAL A 19 -33.83 -1.00 1.58
CA VAL A 19 -34.57 0.06 0.87
C VAL A 19 -33.84 1.41 0.99
N GLY A 20 -33.73 2.13 -0.13
CA GLY A 20 -33.08 3.44 -0.22
C GLY A 20 -31.55 3.45 -0.15
N MET A 21 -30.90 2.34 0.24
CA MET A 21 -29.43 2.31 0.32
C MET A 21 -28.76 2.39 -1.06
N ARG A 22 -29.37 1.81 -2.10
CA ARG A 22 -28.86 1.92 -3.47
C ARG A 22 -28.80 3.37 -3.96
N ASP A 23 -29.86 4.14 -3.72
CA ASP A 23 -29.97 5.52 -4.17
C ASP A 23 -28.96 6.40 -3.45
N ARG A 24 -28.80 6.21 -2.13
CA ARG A 24 -27.75 6.87 -1.34
C ARG A 24 -26.35 6.59 -1.89
N ILE A 25 -26.03 5.35 -2.25
CA ILE A 25 -24.73 5.02 -2.85
C ILE A 25 -24.58 5.71 -4.22
N ALA A 26 -25.66 5.81 -5.01
CA ALA A 26 -25.63 6.49 -6.31
C ALA A 26 -25.31 7.98 -6.17
N GLU A 27 -25.93 8.65 -5.20
CA GLU A 27 -25.70 10.06 -4.90
C GLU A 27 -24.26 10.32 -4.45
N GLU A 28 -23.75 9.50 -3.52
CA GLU A 28 -22.37 9.58 -3.01
C GLU A 28 -21.35 9.33 -4.11
N ALA A 29 -21.57 8.33 -4.97
CA ALA A 29 -20.71 8.05 -6.10
C ALA A 29 -20.65 9.24 -7.07
N LYS A 30 -21.80 9.87 -7.36
CA LYS A 30 -21.88 11.06 -8.21
C LYS A 30 -21.14 12.25 -7.58
N ALA A 31 -21.34 12.50 -6.29
CA ALA A 31 -20.64 13.56 -5.55
C ALA A 31 -19.12 13.37 -5.56
N ASN A 32 -18.66 12.11 -5.49
CA ASN A 32 -17.24 11.74 -5.48
C ASN A 32 -16.62 11.55 -6.88
N ASN A 33 -17.37 11.79 -7.97
CA ASN A 33 -16.94 11.52 -9.35
C ASN A 33 -16.45 10.07 -9.57
N ARG A 34 -17.14 9.10 -8.95
CA ARG A 34 -16.86 7.66 -9.08
C ARG A 34 -18.05 6.93 -9.70
N SER A 35 -17.79 5.78 -10.31
CA SER A 35 -18.87 4.84 -10.60
C SER A 35 -19.40 4.26 -9.27
N MET A 36 -20.65 3.81 -9.26
CA MET A 36 -21.26 3.16 -8.09
C MET A 36 -20.39 1.98 -7.58
N ASN A 37 -19.84 1.18 -8.50
CA ASN A 37 -18.94 0.09 -8.13
C ASN A 37 -17.65 0.60 -7.47
N ALA A 38 -17.04 1.65 -8.03
CA ALA A 38 -15.82 2.23 -7.45
C ALA A 38 -16.06 2.81 -6.06
N GLU A 39 -17.22 3.43 -5.81
CA GLU A 39 -17.60 3.93 -4.48
C GLU A 39 -17.82 2.79 -3.47
N ILE A 40 -18.50 1.70 -3.87
CA ILE A 40 -18.67 0.51 -3.03
C ILE A 40 -17.32 -0.10 -2.65
N VAL A 41 -16.44 -0.31 -3.63
CA VAL A 41 -15.10 -0.86 -3.41
C VAL A 41 -14.28 0.05 -2.49
N PHE A 42 -14.33 1.37 -2.71
CA PHE A 42 -13.63 2.35 -1.88
C PHE A 42 -14.05 2.27 -0.40
N ARG A 43 -15.36 2.24 -0.12
CA ARG A 43 -15.89 2.13 1.25
C ARG A 43 -15.52 0.81 1.91
N LEU A 44 -15.57 -0.29 1.16
CA LEU A 44 -15.15 -1.60 1.66
C LEU A 44 -13.66 -1.62 1.97
N ALA A 45 -12.81 -1.08 1.09
CA ALA A 45 -11.38 -0.98 1.32
C ALA A 45 -11.09 -0.20 2.62
N GLN A 46 -11.69 0.98 2.77
CA GLN A 46 -11.54 1.79 3.98
C GLN A 46 -12.01 1.07 5.26
N SER A 47 -13.08 0.27 5.16
CA SER A 47 -13.62 -0.47 6.32
C SER A 47 -12.81 -1.71 6.67
N LEU A 48 -12.11 -2.29 5.69
CA LEU A 48 -11.28 -3.48 5.86
C LEU A 48 -9.81 -3.14 6.13
N GLU A 49 -9.40 -1.89 5.95
CA GLU A 49 -8.09 -1.45 6.41
C GLU A 49 -8.01 -1.69 7.93
N PRO A 50 -7.01 -2.46 8.41
CA PRO A 50 -6.85 -2.66 9.82
C PRO A 50 -6.66 -1.29 10.46
N ALA A 51 -7.46 -0.98 11.49
CA ALA A 51 -7.22 0.18 12.34
C ALA A 51 -5.74 0.17 12.66
N ASN A 52 -5.03 1.20 12.22
CA ASN A 52 -3.58 1.23 12.28
C ASN A 52 -3.18 1.54 13.73
N VAL A 53 -3.43 0.60 14.65
CA VAL A 53 -3.15 0.70 16.10
C VAL A 53 -1.64 0.79 16.37
N GLY A 54 -0.78 0.84 15.33
CA GLY A 54 0.67 1.00 15.42
C GLY A 54 1.30 2.11 14.58
N ASN A 55 0.53 2.87 13.77
CA ASN A 55 1.07 3.98 12.99
C ASN A 55 0.73 5.33 13.64
N THR A 56 1.24 5.55 14.85
CA THR A 56 1.46 6.93 15.27
C THR A 56 2.71 7.45 14.55
N PRO A 57 2.74 8.73 14.13
CA PRO A 57 3.95 9.34 13.56
C PRO A 57 5.19 9.12 14.44
N ASP A 58 5.00 9.05 15.75
CA ASP A 58 6.04 8.83 16.76
C ASP A 58 6.69 7.43 16.69
N ALA A 59 5.91 6.39 16.40
CA ALA A 59 6.43 5.02 16.30
C ALA A 59 7.29 4.83 15.05
N GLN A 60 6.88 5.47 13.93
CA GLN A 60 7.69 5.50 12.72
C GLN A 60 8.95 6.35 12.92
N ALA A 61 8.83 7.55 13.50
CA ALA A 61 9.98 8.41 13.78
C ALA A 61 11.05 7.71 14.64
N THR A 62 10.62 6.95 15.66
CA THR A 62 11.50 6.18 16.54
C THR A 62 12.19 5.04 15.77
N ALA A 63 11.45 4.28 14.97
CA ALA A 63 12.01 3.18 14.16
C ALA A 63 12.99 3.69 13.08
N ILE A 64 12.73 4.84 12.45
CA ILE A 64 13.63 5.43 11.46
C ILE A 64 14.91 5.97 12.15
N ALA A 65 14.76 6.61 13.32
CA ALA A 65 15.90 7.10 14.10
C ALA A 65 16.82 5.96 14.58
N GLU A 66 16.25 4.86 15.05
CA GLU A 66 17.01 3.68 15.49
C GLU A 66 17.77 3.04 14.31
N LYS A 67 17.16 2.98 13.13
CA LYS A 67 17.79 2.44 11.92
C LYS A 67 18.92 3.33 11.38
N LEU A 68 18.84 4.64 11.57
CA LEU A 68 19.88 5.62 11.19
C LEU A 68 21.00 5.71 12.24
N ALA A 69 20.73 5.39 13.50
CA ALA A 69 21.72 5.33 14.58
C ALA A 69 22.58 4.05 14.56
N ALA A 70 22.23 3.06 13.73
CA ALA A 70 23.08 1.88 13.54
C ALA A 70 24.41 2.31 12.91
N PRO A 71 25.57 2.05 13.56
CA PRO A 71 26.86 2.41 12.99
C PRO A 71 27.00 1.70 11.65
N VAL A 72 27.36 2.45 10.60
CA VAL A 72 27.85 1.89 9.33
C VAL A 72 28.81 0.76 9.72
N ASN A 73 28.40 -0.48 9.46
CA ASN A 73 29.03 -1.65 10.04
C ASN A 73 30.50 -1.62 9.61
N ARG A 74 31.41 -1.53 10.57
CA ARG A 74 32.86 -1.41 10.34
C ARG A 74 33.36 -2.52 9.40
N GLN A 75 32.72 -3.68 9.47
CA GLN A 75 32.93 -4.82 8.57
C GLN A 75 32.70 -4.49 7.09
N THR A 76 31.71 -3.65 6.76
CA THR A 76 31.43 -3.23 5.39
C THR A 76 32.55 -2.34 4.85
N LEU A 77 33.06 -1.42 5.67
CA LEU A 77 34.20 -0.58 5.30
C LEU A 77 35.48 -1.40 5.12
N GLU A 78 35.73 -2.34 6.04
CA GLU A 78 36.89 -3.24 5.95
C GLU A 78 36.84 -4.10 4.67
N SER A 79 35.67 -4.63 4.31
CA SER A 79 35.50 -5.42 3.08
C SER A 79 35.71 -4.61 1.79
N LEU A 80 35.31 -3.33 1.77
CA LEU A 80 35.51 -2.44 0.63
C LEU A 80 36.99 -2.06 0.48
N VAL A 81 37.68 -1.75 1.58
CA VAL A 81 39.12 -1.45 1.56
C VAL A 81 39.91 -2.64 1.04
N GLU A 82 39.59 -3.85 1.51
CA GLU A 82 40.27 -5.07 1.08
C GLU A 82 40.05 -5.35 -0.42
N THR A 83 38.84 -5.06 -0.93
CA THR A 83 38.50 -5.22 -2.34
C THR A 83 39.26 -4.23 -3.22
N LEU A 84 39.39 -2.97 -2.78
CA LEU A 84 40.12 -1.94 -3.51
C LEU A 84 41.63 -2.21 -3.56
N LEU A 85 42.21 -2.73 -2.47
CA LEU A 85 43.62 -3.13 -2.43
C LEU A 85 43.93 -4.30 -3.37
N LYS A 86 43.01 -5.26 -3.50
CA LYS A 86 43.16 -6.41 -4.44
C LYS A 86 43.04 -6.00 -5.91
N LEU A 87 42.35 -4.90 -6.22
CA LEU A 87 42.19 -4.38 -7.58
C LEU A 87 43.36 -3.49 -8.03
N GLY A 88 44.03 -2.81 -7.10
CA GLY A 88 45.16 -1.91 -7.40
C GLY A 88 46.54 -2.58 -7.49
N GLY A 89 46.64 -3.89 -7.23
CA GLY A 89 47.90 -4.65 -7.19
C GLY A 89 48.25 -5.40 -8.48
N ARG A 90 48.09 -4.78 -9.65
CA ARG A 90 48.64 -5.27 -10.93
C ARG A 90 49.41 -4.16 -11.64
#